data_AF-A0A402AW49-F1
#
_entry.id   AF-A0A402AW49-F1
#
_cell.length_a   1.000
_cell.length_b   1.000
_cell.length_c   1.000
_cell.angle_alpha   90.00
_cell.angle_beta   90.00
_cell.angle_gamma   90.00
#
_symmetry.space_group_name_H-M   'P 1'
#
loop_
_entity.id
_entity.type
_entity.pdbx_description
1 polymer ?
#
loop_
_entity_poly.entity_id
_entity_poly.type
_entity_poly.pdbx_seq_one_letter_code
_entity_poly.pdbx_strand_id
1 'polypeptide(L)'
;MTKFSEFEQPESLSDVCVVQEAATLLGVKTNRIHAMIEDGTLPSRLATVEETAQLLSSQRIKGVPGSGIRLIPQLAVAAAVGRRKRGWPKGVARN
;
A
#
# COMPACT_ATOMS: atom_id res chain seq x y z
N MET A 1 19.87 -28.51 -20.11
CA MET A 1 19.73 -28.14 -18.69
C MET A 1 18.68 -27.05 -18.59
N THR A 2 17.45 -27.43 -18.29
CA THR A 2 16.29 -26.54 -18.19
C THR A 2 16.40 -25.79 -16.86
N LYS A 3 16.65 -24.47 -16.89
CA LYS A 3 16.55 -23.61 -15.70
C LYS A 3 15.08 -23.57 -15.31
N PHE A 4 14.72 -24.34 -14.29
CA PHE A 4 13.41 -24.26 -13.68
C PHE A 4 13.28 -22.88 -13.04
N SER A 5 12.24 -22.20 -13.49
CA SER A 5 11.69 -20.94 -13.01
C SER A 5 11.85 -20.79 -11.51
N GLU A 6 12.48 -19.68 -11.09
CA GLU A 6 12.28 -19.11 -9.77
C GLU A 6 10.77 -18.90 -9.60
N PHE A 7 10.12 -19.83 -8.90
CA PHE A 7 8.82 -19.59 -8.31
C PHE A 7 9.03 -18.47 -7.29
N GLU A 8 8.83 -17.22 -7.71
CA GLU A 8 8.48 -16.14 -6.80
C GLU A 8 7.31 -16.68 -5.97
N GLN A 9 7.59 -17.07 -4.74
CA GLN A 9 6.54 -17.43 -3.81
C GLN A 9 5.59 -16.23 -3.77
N PRO A 10 4.27 -16.41 -3.98
CA PRO A 10 3.35 -15.31 -3.86
C PRO A 10 3.56 -14.75 -2.45
N GLU A 11 4.03 -13.51 -2.35
CA GLU A 11 4.15 -12.82 -1.07
C GLU A 11 2.82 -13.04 -0.34
N SER A 12 2.91 -13.58 0.88
CA SER A 12 1.69 -13.92 1.62
C SER A 12 0.82 -12.69 1.69
N LEU A 13 -0.50 -12.83 1.48
CA LEU A 13 -1.42 -11.69 1.63
C LEU A 13 -1.34 -11.07 3.05
N SER A 14 -0.78 -11.79 4.01
CA SER A 14 -0.43 -11.32 5.34
C SER A 14 0.58 -10.17 5.35
N ASP A 15 1.51 -10.16 4.40
CA ASP A 15 2.65 -9.24 4.34
C ASP A 15 2.36 -7.99 3.50
N VAL A 16 1.14 -7.86 2.98
CA VAL A 16 0.67 -6.72 2.20
C VAL A 16 -0.55 -6.09 2.84
N CYS A 17 -0.66 -4.78 2.70
CA CYS A 17 -1.78 -3.97 3.13
C CYS A 17 -2.56 -3.43 1.92
N VAL A 18 -3.88 -3.40 2.04
CA VAL A 18 -4.70 -2.59 1.12
C VAL A 18 -4.61 -1.11 1.49
N VAL A 19 -4.96 -0.23 0.55
CA VAL A 19 -4.91 1.24 0.74
C VAL A 19 -5.59 1.69 2.03
N GLN A 20 -6.74 1.10 2.36
CA GLN A 20 -7.49 1.46 3.58
C GLN A 20 -6.73 1.07 4.85
N GLU A 21 -6.12 -0.11 4.91
CA GLU A 21 -5.33 -0.57 6.05
C GLU A 21 -4.07 0.28 6.20
N ALA A 22 -3.37 0.57 5.09
CA ALA A 22 -2.20 1.45 5.10
C ALA A 22 -2.55 2.86 5.58
N ALA A 23 -3.70 3.39 5.18
CA ALA A 23 -4.22 4.67 5.64
C ALA A 23 -4.46 4.67 7.16
N THR A 24 -5.06 3.59 7.69
CA THR A 24 -5.26 3.40 9.14
C THR A 24 -3.94 3.32 9.89
N LEU A 25 -2.98 2.52 9.41
CA LEU A 25 -1.67 2.35 10.04
C LEU A 25 -0.86 3.65 10.08
N LEU A 26 -0.93 4.46 9.02
CA LEU A 26 -0.22 5.74 8.93
C LEU A 26 -0.99 6.91 9.56
N GLY A 27 -2.26 6.71 9.95
CA GLY A 27 -3.12 7.78 10.48
C GLY A 27 -3.41 8.88 9.46
N VAL A 28 -3.52 8.54 8.17
CA VAL A 28 -3.75 9.49 7.07
C VAL A 28 -5.00 9.12 6.28
N LYS A 29 -5.51 10.05 5.45
CA LYS A 29 -6.61 9.76 4.53
C LYS A 29 -6.14 8.87 3.37
N THR A 30 -7.02 8.04 2.83
CA THR A 30 -6.76 7.20 1.64
C THR A 30 -6.20 7.99 0.46
N ASN A 31 -6.72 9.19 0.18
CA ASN A 31 -6.19 10.07 -0.86
C ASN A 31 -4.69 10.40 -0.67
N ARG A 32 -4.21 10.49 0.58
CA ARG A 32 -2.79 10.73 0.83
C ARG A 32 -1.95 9.50 0.49
N ILE A 33 -2.47 8.30 0.74
CA ILE A 33 -1.82 7.04 0.33
C ILE A 33 -1.74 6.97 -1.20
N HIS A 34 -2.82 7.30 -1.92
CA HIS A 34 -2.80 7.38 -3.39
C HIS A 34 -1.73 8.36 -3.89
N ALA A 35 -1.66 9.57 -3.31
CA ALA A 35 -0.61 10.52 -3.65
C ALA A 35 0.80 9.99 -3.36
N MET A 36 1.00 9.28 -2.24
CA MET A 36 2.29 8.66 -1.89
C MET A 36 2.68 7.51 -2.81
N ILE A 37 1.71 6.87 -3.45
CA ILE A 37 1.96 5.85 -4.45
C ILE A 37 2.30 6.50 -5.79
N GLU A 38 1.55 7.53 -6.18
CA GLU A 38 1.78 8.29 -7.41
C GLU A 38 3.13 9.03 -7.40
N ASP A 39 3.56 9.55 -6.25
CA ASP A 39 4.85 10.22 -6.07
C ASP A 39 6.03 9.24 -5.85
N GLY A 40 5.77 7.93 -5.83
CA GLY A 40 6.77 6.87 -5.68
C GLY A 40 7.29 6.67 -4.25
N THR A 41 6.74 7.36 -3.26
CA THR A 41 7.13 7.20 -1.83
C THR A 41 6.77 5.82 -1.29
N LEU A 42 5.62 5.26 -1.71
CA LEU A 42 5.15 3.93 -1.35
C LEU A 42 5.15 3.02 -2.60
N PRO A 43 5.90 1.90 -2.58
CA PRO A 43 5.77 0.89 -3.61
C PRO A 43 4.36 0.28 -3.54
N SER A 44 3.75 0.07 -4.69
CA SER A 44 2.46 -0.61 -4.79
C SER A 44 2.40 -1.44 -6.05
N ARG A 45 1.63 -2.53 -6.00
CA ARG A 45 1.23 -3.30 -7.18
C ARG A 45 -0.28 -3.48 -7.22
N LEU A 46 -0.81 -3.84 -8.38
CA LEU A 46 -2.20 -4.26 -8.51
C LEU A 46 -2.36 -5.69 -7.98
N ALA A 47 -3.48 -5.93 -7.31
CA ALA A 47 -3.87 -7.28 -6.91
C ALA A 47 -4.27 -8.10 -8.14
N THR A 48 -3.92 -9.39 -8.15
CA THR A 48 -4.45 -10.33 -9.14
C THR A 48 -5.92 -10.63 -8.87
N VAL A 49 -6.58 -11.34 -9.79
CA VAL A 49 -7.97 -11.76 -9.62
C VAL A 49 -8.12 -12.70 -8.42
N GLU A 50 -7.17 -13.63 -8.27
CA GLU A 50 -7.13 -14.60 -7.17
C GLU A 50 -6.93 -13.89 -5.82
N GLU A 51 -6.00 -12.94 -5.75
CA GLU A 51 -5.77 -12.15 -4.55
C GLU A 51 -6.99 -11.30 -4.19
N THR A 52 -7.65 -10.70 -5.19
CA THR A 52 -8.86 -9.92 -4.99
C THR A 52 -9.98 -10.78 -4.42
N ALA A 53 -10.15 -12.00 -4.94
CA ALA A 53 -11.13 -12.96 -4.41
C ALA A 53 -10.82 -13.34 -2.95
N GLN A 54 -9.54 -13.55 -2.62
CA GLN A 54 -9.11 -13.84 -1.25
C GLN A 54 -9.32 -12.64 -0.29
N LEU A 55 -9.12 -11.41 -0.76
CA LEU A 55 -9.37 -10.21 0.04
C LEU A 55 -10.87 -9.98 0.30
N LEU A 56 -11.72 -10.32 -0.67
CA LEU A 56 -13.17 -10.30 -0.50
C LEU A 56 -13.65 -11.37 0.47
N SER A 57 -13.15 -12.61 0.35
CA SER A 57 -13.55 -13.73 1.22
C SER A 57 -13.11 -13.51 2.67
N SER A 58 -11.94 -12.90 2.88
CA SER A 58 -11.44 -12.49 4.21
C SER A 58 -12.07 -11.21 4.76
N GLN A 59 -13.01 -10.59 4.03
CA GLN A 59 -13.67 -9.33 4.40
C GLN A 59 -12.72 -8.13 4.62
N ARG A 60 -11.48 -8.22 4.13
CA ARG A 60 -10.51 -7.11 4.18
C ARG A 60 -10.93 -5.97 3.26
N ILE A 61 -11.65 -6.28 2.19
CA ILE A 61 -12.27 -5.31 1.30
C ILE A 61 -13.76 -5.60 1.16
N LYS A 62 -14.57 -4.55 0.98
CA LYS A 62 -16.02 -4.67 0.78
C LYS A 62 -16.44 -4.75 -0.69
N GLY A 63 -15.52 -4.44 -1.60
CA GLY A 63 -15.77 -4.38 -3.03
C GLY A 63 -14.52 -3.93 -3.78
N VAL A 64 -14.56 -4.10 -5.11
CA VAL A 64 -13.47 -3.73 -6.00
C VAL A 64 -13.77 -2.35 -6.60
N PRO A 65 -12.96 -1.32 -6.33
CA PRO A 65 -13.12 -0.02 -6.98
C PRO A 65 -12.75 -0.12 -8.45
N GLY A 66 -13.30 0.78 -9.28
CA GLY A 66 -13.02 0.79 -10.73
C GLY A 66 -11.54 1.01 -11.08
N SER A 67 -10.73 1.50 -10.16
CA SER A 67 -9.28 1.65 -10.28
C SER A 67 -8.48 0.39 -9.92
N GLY A 68 -9.15 -0.68 -9.49
CA GLY A 68 -8.52 -1.91 -9.00
C GLY A 68 -8.04 -1.82 -7.56
N ILE A 69 -7.67 -2.96 -6.98
CA ILE A 69 -7.11 -3.03 -5.62
C ILE A 69 -5.59 -2.86 -5.70
N ARG A 70 -5.06 -1.90 -4.93
CA ARG A 70 -3.62 -1.74 -4.75
C ARG A 70 -3.16 -2.41 -3.46
N LEU A 71 -2.10 -3.21 -3.60
CA LEU A 71 -1.40 -3.88 -2.52
C LEU A 71 -0.09 -3.15 -2.26
N ILE A 72 0.14 -2.85 -0.98
CA ILE A 72 1.28 -2.09 -0.49
C ILE A 72 2.03 -3.01 0.49
N PRO A 73 3.32 -3.29 0.30
CA PRO A 73 4.08 -4.10 1.24
C PRO A 73 4.02 -3.51 2.65
N GLN A 74 3.71 -4.33 3.65
CA GLN A 74 3.57 -3.89 5.04
C GLN A 74 4.87 -3.28 5.57
N LEU A 75 6.02 -3.82 5.16
CA LEU A 75 7.35 -3.27 5.46
C LEU A 75 7.51 -1.83 4.97
N ALA A 76 6.99 -1.50 3.79
CA ALA A 76 7.07 -0.16 3.24
C ALA A 76 6.15 0.81 4.00
N VAL A 77 4.96 0.35 4.41
CA VAL A 77 4.06 1.13 5.29
C VAL A 77 4.74 1.41 6.62
N ALA A 78 5.34 0.40 7.25
CA ALA A 78 6.06 0.55 8.52
C ALA A 78 7.24 1.54 8.40
N ALA A 79 8.02 1.46 7.31
CA ALA A 79 9.09 2.41 7.03
C ALA A 79 8.59 3.85 6.82
N ALA A 80 7.38 4.02 6.27
CA ALA A 80 6.78 5.33 6.07
C ALA A 80 6.30 5.99 7.37
N VAL A 81 5.96 5.21 8.42
CA VAL A 81 5.60 5.74 9.76
C VAL A 81 6.73 6.60 10.34
N GLY A 82 7.99 6.21 10.12
CA GLY A 82 9.18 6.91 10.61
C GLY A 82 9.52 8.20 9.87
N ARG A 83 9.02 8.39 8.63
CA ARG A 83 9.30 9.58 7.82
C ARG A 83 8.36 10.72 8.19
N ARG A 84 8.49 11.26 9.41
CA ARG A 84 7.73 12.44 9.86
C ARG A 84 7.95 13.63 8.91
N LYS A 85 6.86 14.02 8.25
CA LYS A 85 6.51 15.32 7.65
C LYS A 85 7.69 16.19 7.15
N ARG A 86 8.08 16.02 5.88
CA ARG A 86 8.55 17.17 5.08
C ARG A 86 7.37 18.08 4.82
N GLY A 87 7.16 19.03 5.71
CA GLY A 87 6.25 20.14 5.53
C GLY A 87 6.69 21.26 6.45
N TRP A 88 6.85 22.47 5.92
CA TRP A 88 7.08 23.64 6.75
C TRP A 88 6.01 23.69 7.85
N PRO A 89 6.36 23.97 9.12
CA PRO A 89 5.36 24.27 10.14
C PRO A 89 4.49 25.41 9.61
N LYS A 90 3.20 25.12 9.38
CA LYS A 90 2.20 26.16 9.12
C LYS A 90 2.19 27.07 10.35
N GLY A 91 2.60 28.32 10.18
CA GLY A 91 2.59 29.34 11.25
C GLY A 91 3.93 30.01 11.56
N VAL A 92 5.03 29.68 10.87
CA VAL A 92 6.31 30.40 11.06
C VAL A 92 6.42 31.49 9.99
N ALA A 93 6.37 32.76 10.42
CA ALA A 93 6.63 33.90 9.57
C ALA A 93 8.06 33.84 9.01
N ARG A 94 8.23 34.16 7.73
CA ARG A 94 9.54 34.37 7.13
C ARG A 94 10.08 35.70 7.68
N ASN A 95 11.14 35.64 8.48
CA ASN A 95 11.99 36.81 8.69
C ASN A 95 12.89 37.01 7.47
#